data_AF-A0A1Q9HAV9-F1
#
_entry.id   AF-A0A1Q9HAV9-F1
#
_cell.length_a   1.000
_cell.length_b   1.000
_cell.length_c   1.000
_cell.angle_alpha   90.00
_cell.angle_beta   90.00
_cell.angle_gamma   90.00
#
_symmetry.space_group_name_H-M   'P 1'
#
loop_
_entity.id
_entity.type
_entity.pdbx_description
1 polymer ?
#
loop_
_entity_poly.entity_id
_entity_poly.type
_entity_poly.pdbx_seq_one_letter_code
_entity_poly.pdbx_strand_id
1 'polypeptide(L)'
;MFEPLEDIEEPIKIGISAPQKSTLLDVDYFIPFSELSDEVLSTLKLDLLFVVGASPLQTALVKHWSQDLGCIAACVETIDKQASCAESVIANIKQKFETGEFPNNVDVADIRYLADDDNQLLAFNNKEKLAQFLSDESCPYVDSVFYLMHGDFTAERFGEEHKQVAQYISENATIFYSYLAGGLGDCTALVAVRR
;
A
#
# COMPACT_ATOMS: atom_id res chain seq x y z
N MET A 1 -34.23 -16.26 22.04
CA MET A 1 -33.87 -16.18 20.62
C MET A 1 -32.72 -15.19 20.58
N PHE A 2 -31.49 -15.67 20.39
CA PHE A 2 -30.36 -14.77 20.16
C PHE A 2 -30.39 -14.46 18.67
N GLU A 3 -30.78 -13.23 18.33
CA GLU A 3 -30.49 -12.71 16.99
C GLU A 3 -28.99 -12.45 16.97
N PRO A 4 -28.23 -13.07 16.06
CA PRO A 4 -26.85 -12.66 15.86
C PRO A 4 -26.89 -11.19 15.44
N LEU A 5 -26.12 -10.34 16.13
CA LEU A 5 -25.78 -9.04 15.59
C LEU A 5 -25.08 -9.35 14.27
N GLU A 6 -25.70 -8.98 13.15
CA GLU A 6 -24.94 -8.78 11.93
C GLU A 6 -23.99 -7.64 12.26
N ASP A 7 -22.77 -7.96 12.71
CA ASP A 7 -21.66 -7.04 12.72
C ASP A 7 -21.37 -6.73 11.24
N ILE A 8 -22.18 -5.86 10.67
CA ILE A 8 -21.88 -5.19 9.41
C ILE A 8 -20.80 -4.19 9.82
N GLU A 9 -19.56 -4.65 9.96
CA GLU A 9 -18.40 -3.76 9.99
C GLU A 9 -18.52 -2.85 8.77
N GLU A 10 -18.55 -1.54 8.99
CA GLU A 10 -18.62 -0.59 7.89
C GLU A 10 -17.44 -0.86 6.94
N PRO A 11 -17.69 -0.99 5.63
CA PRO A 11 -16.63 -1.31 4.68
C PRO A 11 -15.59 -0.19 4.67
N ILE A 12 -14.31 -0.58 4.71
CA ILE A 12 -13.16 0.34 4.68
C ILE A 12 -13.24 1.22 3.43
N LYS A 13 -13.19 2.54 3.60
CA LYS A 13 -13.21 3.52 2.52
C LYS A 13 -11.80 3.89 2.11
N ILE A 14 -11.35 3.28 1.02
CA ILE A 14 -10.03 3.52 0.44
C ILE A 14 -10.18 4.41 -0.79
N GLY A 15 -9.65 5.63 -0.71
CA GLY A 15 -9.52 6.55 -1.83
C GLY A 15 -8.17 6.46 -2.52
N ILE A 16 -8.13 6.86 -3.79
CA ILE A 16 -6.91 6.95 -4.58
C ILE A 16 -6.82 8.32 -5.21
N SER A 17 -5.67 8.95 -5.13
CA SER A 17 -5.39 10.21 -5.79
C SER A 17 -4.14 10.14 -6.67
N ALA A 18 -4.28 10.65 -7.89
CA ALA A 18 -3.22 10.68 -8.89
C ALA A 18 -3.41 11.88 -9.83
N PRO A 19 -2.39 12.26 -10.63
CA PRO A 19 -2.51 13.35 -11.60
C PRO A 19 -3.59 13.11 -12.65
N GLN A 20 -3.77 11.86 -13.07
CA GLN A 20 -4.74 11.46 -14.09
C GLN A 20 -5.32 10.09 -13.74
N LYS A 21 -6.56 9.84 -14.16
CA LYS A 21 -7.24 8.55 -13.98
C LYS A 21 -6.73 7.55 -15.03
N SER A 22 -6.16 6.44 -14.59
CA SER A 22 -5.81 5.31 -15.45
C SER A 22 -6.89 4.23 -15.38
N THR A 23 -6.81 3.23 -16.26
CA THR A 23 -7.72 2.07 -16.22
C THR A 23 -7.53 1.21 -14.97
N LEU A 24 -6.33 1.22 -14.37
CA LEU A 24 -6.06 0.51 -13.11
C LEU A 24 -6.62 1.24 -11.89
N LEU A 25 -6.81 2.56 -12.02
CA LEU A 25 -7.36 3.42 -10.99
C LEU A 25 -8.83 3.79 -11.27
N ASP A 26 -9.53 2.99 -12.08
CA ASP A 26 -10.97 3.13 -12.29
C ASP A 26 -11.76 2.53 -11.12
N VAL A 27 -11.66 3.20 -9.98
CA VAL A 27 -12.20 2.75 -8.70
C VAL A 27 -13.15 3.78 -8.10
N ASP A 28 -13.95 3.31 -7.15
CA ASP A 28 -14.69 4.17 -6.23
C ASP A 28 -13.72 5.05 -5.44
N TYR A 29 -14.12 6.31 -5.22
CA TYR A 29 -13.32 7.32 -4.51
C TYR A 29 -11.97 7.68 -5.16
N PHE A 30 -11.90 7.64 -6.50
CA PHE A 30 -10.80 8.28 -7.22
C PHE A 30 -10.93 9.82 -7.16
N ILE A 31 -9.86 10.51 -6.75
CA ILE A 31 -9.80 11.97 -6.62
C ILE A 31 -8.61 12.49 -7.45
N PRO A 32 -8.82 13.20 -8.56
CA PRO A 32 -7.72 13.83 -9.29
C PRO A 32 -6.97 14.82 -8.41
N PHE A 33 -5.64 14.98 -8.60
CA PHE A 33 -4.86 15.97 -7.85
C PHE A 33 -5.37 17.41 -7.96
N SER A 34 -6.00 17.78 -9.07
CA SER A 34 -6.60 19.11 -9.24
C SER A 34 -7.81 19.35 -8.33
N GLU A 35 -8.40 18.29 -7.80
CA GLU A 35 -9.62 18.31 -6.98
C GLU A 35 -9.35 17.91 -5.52
N LEU A 36 -8.13 17.46 -5.21
CA LEU A 36 -7.75 17.04 -3.86
C LEU A 36 -7.63 18.26 -2.94
N SER A 37 -8.55 18.37 -1.99
CA SER A 37 -8.54 19.36 -0.90
C SER A 37 -8.95 18.73 0.44
N ASP A 38 -8.72 19.46 1.52
CA ASP A 38 -9.19 19.11 2.86
C ASP A 38 -10.73 18.98 2.92
N GLU A 39 -11.47 19.85 2.23
CA GLU A 39 -12.94 19.77 2.19
C GLU A 39 -13.43 18.48 1.52
N VAL A 40 -12.76 18.06 0.44
CA VAL A 40 -13.08 16.81 -0.26
C VAL A 40 -12.79 15.62 0.65
N LEU A 41 -11.63 15.58 1.30
CA LEU A 41 -11.29 14.50 2.23
C LEU A 41 -12.24 14.44 3.42
N SER A 42 -12.63 15.59 3.98
CA SER A 42 -13.60 15.68 5.07
C SER A 42 -14.99 15.20 4.66
N THR A 43 -15.37 15.42 3.40
CA THR A 43 -16.68 14.99 2.87
C THR A 43 -16.72 13.49 2.66
N LEU A 44 -15.64 12.92 2.11
CA LEU A 44 -15.58 11.50 1.76
C LEU A 44 -15.35 10.60 2.99
N LYS A 45 -14.71 11.13 4.03
CA LYS A 45 -14.38 10.39 5.28
C LYS A 45 -13.68 9.07 4.98
N LEU A 46 -12.56 9.16 4.27
CA LEU A 46 -11.75 8.02 3.88
C LEU A 46 -10.93 7.51 5.08
N ASP A 47 -10.81 6.20 5.22
CA ASP A 47 -9.91 5.57 6.19
C ASP A 47 -8.45 5.61 5.71
N LEU A 48 -8.27 5.46 4.40
CA LEU A 48 -6.98 5.42 3.74
C LEU A 48 -7.05 6.15 2.39
N LEU A 49 -6.08 7.00 2.12
CA LEU A 49 -5.85 7.67 0.86
C LEU A 49 -4.48 7.27 0.32
N PHE A 50 -4.47 6.55 -0.80
CA PHE A 50 -3.26 6.33 -1.58
C PHE A 50 -3.01 7.49 -2.53
N VAL A 51 -1.77 7.98 -2.59
CA VAL A 51 -1.39 9.12 -3.42
C VAL A 51 -0.22 8.72 -4.31
N VAL A 52 -0.38 8.79 -5.64
CA VAL A 52 0.63 8.39 -6.62
C VAL A 52 1.18 9.59 -7.37
N GLY A 53 2.50 9.70 -7.49
CA GLY A 53 3.11 10.72 -8.33
C GLY A 53 3.00 12.14 -7.77
N ALA A 54 2.81 12.27 -6.46
CA ALA A 54 2.87 13.56 -5.77
C ALA A 54 4.32 14.07 -5.72
N SER A 55 4.48 15.38 -5.90
CA SER A 55 5.72 16.07 -5.55
C SER A 55 5.90 16.13 -4.03
N PRO A 56 7.13 16.37 -3.51
CA PRO A 56 7.35 16.47 -2.06
C PRO A 56 6.45 17.51 -1.36
N LEU A 57 6.17 18.64 -2.03
CA LEU A 57 5.26 19.65 -1.51
C LEU A 57 3.82 19.13 -1.44
N GLN A 58 3.36 18.42 -2.46
CA GLN A 58 2.03 17.80 -2.47
C GLN A 58 1.92 16.71 -1.40
N THR A 59 2.94 15.85 -1.24
CA THR A 59 3.00 14.86 -0.16
C THR A 59 2.83 15.51 1.21
N ALA A 60 3.56 16.60 1.48
CA ALA A 60 3.44 17.33 2.74
C ALA A 60 2.03 17.92 2.95
N LEU A 61 1.44 18.51 1.90
CA LEU A 61 0.08 19.06 1.97
C LEU A 61 -0.97 17.98 2.25
N VAL A 62 -0.91 16.86 1.53
CA VAL A 62 -1.86 15.76 1.72
C VAL A 62 -1.73 15.15 3.11
N LYS A 63 -0.50 14.88 3.57
CA LYS A 63 -0.27 14.36 4.92
C LYS A 63 -0.85 15.29 5.98
N HIS A 64 -0.67 16.60 5.81
CA HIS A 64 -1.26 17.60 6.70
C HIS A 64 -2.80 17.56 6.72
N TRP A 65 -3.45 17.56 5.56
CA TRP A 65 -4.92 17.49 5.48
C TRP A 65 -5.48 16.19 6.07
N SER A 66 -4.81 15.06 5.81
CA SER A 66 -5.25 13.75 6.26
C SER A 66 -5.10 13.55 7.78
N GLN A 67 -4.05 14.13 8.39
CA GLN A 67 -3.80 14.02 9.83
C GLN A 67 -4.97 14.57 10.67
N ASP A 68 -5.49 15.75 10.32
CA ASP A 68 -6.60 16.39 11.04
C ASP A 68 -7.93 15.63 10.89
N LEU A 69 -8.05 14.82 9.84
CA LEU A 69 -9.26 14.08 9.49
C LEU A 69 -9.24 12.61 9.95
N GLY A 70 -8.13 12.14 10.54
CA GLY A 70 -7.95 10.74 10.93
C GLY A 70 -7.80 9.78 9.74
N CYS A 71 -7.57 10.33 8.53
CA CYS A 71 -7.32 9.57 7.32
C CYS A 71 -5.83 9.23 7.22
N ILE A 72 -5.48 8.00 6.81
CA ILE A 72 -4.07 7.68 6.53
C ILE A 72 -3.72 8.15 5.12
N ALA A 73 -2.66 8.94 4.98
CA ALA A 73 -2.13 9.34 3.68
C ALA A 73 -0.88 8.53 3.31
N ALA A 74 -1.03 7.54 2.44
CA ALA A 74 0.08 6.76 1.90
C ALA A 74 0.53 7.34 0.55
N CYS A 75 1.55 8.21 0.58
CA CYS A 75 2.15 8.77 -0.63
C CYS A 75 3.18 7.79 -1.20
N VAL A 76 2.82 7.14 -2.31
CA VAL A 76 3.58 6.05 -2.93
C VAL A 76 4.40 6.57 -4.11
N GLU A 77 5.69 6.25 -4.08
CA GLU A 77 6.68 6.61 -5.08
C GLU A 77 7.21 5.36 -5.81
N THR A 78 7.91 5.57 -6.92
CA THR A 78 8.62 4.51 -7.65
C THR A 78 10.04 4.96 -7.97
N ILE A 79 10.99 4.02 -7.99
CA ILE A 79 12.40 4.31 -8.27
C ILE A 79 12.58 4.82 -9.71
N ASP A 80 11.88 4.21 -10.67
CA ASP A 80 11.98 4.51 -12.09
C ASP A 80 11.02 5.62 -12.56
N LYS A 81 10.27 6.23 -11.63
CA LYS A 81 9.21 7.22 -11.90
C LYS A 81 8.13 6.71 -12.87
N GLN A 82 8.03 5.40 -13.08
CA GLN A 82 6.94 4.81 -13.84
C GLN A 82 5.73 4.66 -12.92
N ALA A 83 4.69 5.47 -13.16
CA ALA A 83 3.47 5.46 -12.34
C ALA A 83 2.76 4.10 -12.33
N SER A 84 2.85 3.34 -13.42
CA SER A 84 2.18 2.04 -13.57
C SER A 84 2.53 1.02 -12.48
N CYS A 85 3.75 1.07 -11.92
CA CYS A 85 4.15 0.18 -10.83
C CYS A 85 3.42 0.53 -9.52
N ALA A 86 3.40 1.81 -9.14
CA ALA A 86 2.67 2.27 -7.96
C ALA A 86 1.15 2.06 -8.10
N GLU A 87 0.59 2.34 -9.28
CA GLU A 87 -0.83 2.09 -9.56
C GLU A 87 -1.20 0.62 -9.38
N SER A 88 -0.38 -0.29 -9.92
CA SER A 88 -0.61 -1.74 -9.77
C SER A 88 -0.55 -2.17 -8.30
N VAL A 89 0.45 -1.69 -7.56
CA VAL A 89 0.62 -2.00 -6.13
C VAL A 89 -0.58 -1.52 -5.32
N ILE A 90 -1.04 -0.30 -5.54
CA ILE A 90 -2.18 0.27 -4.81
C ILE A 90 -3.47 -0.46 -5.17
N ALA A 91 -3.70 -0.77 -6.45
CA ALA A 91 -4.87 -1.54 -6.88
C ALA A 91 -4.90 -2.91 -6.20
N ASN A 92 -3.75 -3.60 -6.12
CA ASN A 92 -3.64 -4.88 -5.44
C ASN A 92 -3.90 -4.78 -3.93
N ILE A 93 -3.36 -3.77 -3.23
CA ILE A 93 -3.61 -3.59 -1.79
C ILE A 93 -5.08 -3.28 -1.53
N LYS A 94 -5.69 -2.39 -2.32
CA LYS A 94 -7.12 -2.10 -2.23
C LYS A 94 -7.95 -3.36 -2.43
N GLN A 95 -7.67 -4.13 -3.49
CA GLN A 95 -8.32 -5.40 -3.75
C GLN A 95 -8.16 -6.38 -2.58
N LYS A 96 -6.98 -6.46 -1.96
CA LYS A 96 -6.73 -7.33 -0.81
C LYS A 96 -7.64 -6.96 0.37
N PHE A 97 -7.75 -5.68 0.69
CA PHE A 97 -8.57 -5.21 1.81
C PHE A 97 -10.07 -5.35 1.53
N GLU A 98 -10.50 -5.20 0.28
CA GLU A 98 -11.92 -5.32 -0.09
C GLU A 98 -12.39 -6.77 -0.22
N THR A 99 -11.54 -7.67 -0.71
CA THR A 99 -11.90 -9.08 -0.93
C THR A 99 -11.81 -9.93 0.33
N GLY A 100 -11.01 -9.52 1.33
CA GLY A 100 -10.78 -10.31 2.55
C GLY A 100 -10.16 -11.68 2.26
N GLU A 101 -9.42 -11.81 1.14
CA GLU A 101 -8.86 -13.09 0.70
C GLU A 101 -7.98 -13.71 1.81
N PHE A 102 -8.03 -15.04 1.98
CA PHE A 102 -7.23 -15.71 2.99
C PHE A 102 -5.74 -15.79 2.58
N PRO A 103 -4.77 -15.52 3.49
CA PRO A 103 -4.98 -15.12 4.88
C PRO A 103 -5.38 -13.64 4.98
N ASN A 104 -6.45 -13.36 5.72
CA ASN A 104 -6.90 -11.99 5.97
C ASN A 104 -6.21 -11.46 7.24
N ASN A 105 -4.89 -11.31 7.17
CA ASN A 105 -4.00 -10.99 8.29
C ASN A 105 -3.34 -9.61 8.17
N VAL A 106 -3.78 -8.81 7.21
CA VAL A 106 -3.25 -7.47 6.95
C VAL A 106 -4.39 -6.48 6.78
N ASP A 107 -4.19 -5.25 7.23
CA ASP A 107 -5.20 -4.21 7.22
C ASP A 107 -4.61 -2.79 7.04
N VAL A 108 -5.47 -1.79 7.19
CA VAL A 108 -5.13 -0.38 7.06
C VAL A 108 -4.17 0.11 8.15
N ALA A 109 -4.14 -0.51 9.33
CA ALA A 109 -3.20 -0.17 10.39
C ALA A 109 -1.75 -0.54 10.00
N ASP A 110 -1.57 -1.61 9.23
CA ASP A 110 -0.26 -1.94 8.66
C ASP A 110 0.21 -0.84 7.72
N ILE A 111 -0.65 -0.35 6.83
CA ILE A 111 -0.31 0.77 5.93
C ILE A 111 -0.01 2.05 6.71
N ARG A 112 -0.71 2.31 7.82
CA ARG A 112 -0.39 3.43 8.73
C ARG A 112 1.03 3.32 9.28
N TYR A 113 1.45 2.12 9.69
CA TYR A 113 2.80 1.89 10.19
C TYR A 113 3.85 2.19 9.11
N LEU A 114 3.62 1.73 7.87
CA LEU A 114 4.52 2.04 6.76
C LEU A 114 4.58 3.55 6.48
N ALA A 115 3.42 4.21 6.44
CA ALA A 115 3.25 5.59 5.98
C ALA A 115 3.67 6.69 6.97
N ASP A 116 4.45 6.35 8.00
CA ASP A 116 5.03 7.30 8.97
C ASP A 116 5.72 8.49 8.24
N ASP A 117 5.76 9.64 8.89
CA ASP A 117 6.26 10.91 8.34
C ASP A 117 7.74 10.88 8.00
N ASP A 118 8.53 10.09 8.74
CA ASP A 118 9.95 9.91 8.47
C ASP A 118 10.23 8.93 7.31
N ASN A 119 9.19 8.26 6.80
CA ASN A 119 9.33 7.23 5.77
C ASN A 119 8.99 7.75 4.37
N GLN A 120 9.76 7.27 3.39
CA GLN A 120 9.40 7.26 1.98
C GLN A 120 8.82 5.88 1.63
N LEU A 121 7.70 5.84 0.90
CA LEU A 121 7.06 4.59 0.47
C LEU A 121 7.38 4.29 -0.98
N LEU A 122 8.08 3.19 -1.24
CA LEU A 122 8.49 2.73 -2.56
C LEU A 122 7.69 1.51 -2.98
N ALA A 123 7.05 1.57 -4.16
CA ALA A 123 6.28 0.47 -4.72
C ALA A 123 7.09 -0.41 -5.68
N PHE A 124 6.91 -1.73 -5.55
CA PHE A 124 7.46 -2.74 -6.46
C PHE A 124 6.40 -3.78 -6.80
N ASN A 125 6.26 -4.11 -8.08
CA ASN A 125 5.38 -5.18 -8.57
C ASN A 125 6.14 -6.36 -9.21
N ASN A 126 7.46 -6.37 -9.09
CA ASN A 126 8.36 -7.36 -9.66
C ASN A 126 9.40 -7.77 -8.61
N LYS A 127 9.52 -9.08 -8.40
CA LYS A 127 10.38 -9.66 -7.36
C LYS A 127 11.85 -9.42 -7.60
N GLU A 128 12.28 -9.45 -8.86
CA GLU A 128 13.67 -9.22 -9.23
C GLU A 128 14.09 -7.79 -8.91
N LYS A 129 13.28 -6.79 -9.30
CA LYS A 129 13.52 -5.38 -8.95
C LYS A 129 13.53 -5.16 -7.43
N LEU A 130 12.62 -5.79 -6.69
CA LEU A 130 12.59 -5.71 -5.23
C LEU A 130 13.86 -6.29 -4.62
N ALA A 131 14.26 -7.50 -5.03
CA ALA A 131 15.46 -8.15 -4.51
C ALA A 131 16.74 -7.37 -4.86
N GLN A 132 16.83 -6.82 -6.07
CA GLN A 132 17.93 -5.94 -6.47
C GLN A 132 17.99 -4.69 -5.58
N PHE A 133 16.85 -4.06 -5.31
CA PHE A 133 16.80 -2.89 -4.43
C PHE A 133 17.21 -3.23 -2.99
N LEU A 134 16.69 -4.32 -2.41
CA LEU A 134 16.98 -4.69 -1.03
C LEU A 134 18.41 -5.22 -0.82
N SER A 135 19.05 -5.71 -1.88
CA SER A 135 20.44 -6.20 -1.83
C SER A 135 21.49 -5.15 -2.20
N ASP A 136 21.07 -3.95 -2.64
CA ASP A 136 21.98 -2.86 -2.97
C ASP A 136 22.65 -2.31 -1.70
N GLU A 137 23.98 -2.19 -1.70
CA GLU A 137 24.73 -1.61 -0.57
C GLU A 137 24.38 -0.13 -0.32
N SER A 138 23.86 0.55 -1.34
CA SER A 138 23.36 1.93 -1.26
C SER A 138 21.88 2.02 -0.90
N CYS A 139 21.21 0.88 -0.67
CA CYS A 139 19.83 0.84 -0.22
C CYS A 139 19.68 1.62 1.09
N PRO A 140 18.76 2.61 1.15
CA PRO A 140 18.46 3.31 2.40
C PRO A 140 17.98 2.34 3.49
N TYR A 141 18.00 2.79 4.74
CA TYR A 141 17.54 1.97 5.85
C TYR A 141 16.06 1.61 5.68
N VAL A 142 15.78 0.33 5.40
CA VAL A 142 14.43 -0.23 5.31
C VAL A 142 13.87 -0.39 6.71
N ASP A 143 12.74 0.28 6.98
CA ASP A 143 12.07 0.23 8.28
C ASP A 143 10.99 -0.86 8.30
N SER A 144 10.22 -0.96 7.21
CA SER A 144 9.21 -1.99 7.06
C SER A 144 8.88 -2.31 5.61
N VAL A 145 8.31 -3.50 5.39
CA VAL A 145 7.88 -3.98 4.08
C VAL A 145 6.50 -4.60 4.18
N PHE A 146 5.58 -4.14 3.34
CA PHE A 146 4.31 -4.80 3.08
C PHE A 146 4.46 -5.62 1.81
N TYR A 147 4.17 -6.92 1.84
CA TYR A 147 4.34 -7.81 0.71
C TYR A 147 3.14 -8.74 0.52
N LEU A 148 2.60 -8.78 -0.70
CA LEU A 148 1.63 -9.76 -1.14
C LEU A 148 2.26 -10.71 -2.17
N MET A 149 2.24 -11.99 -1.84
CA MET A 149 2.50 -13.06 -2.81
C MET A 149 1.32 -13.21 -3.76
N HIS A 150 1.58 -13.37 -5.07
CA HIS A 150 0.55 -13.59 -6.10
C HIS A 150 0.59 -15.01 -6.71
N GLY A 151 -0.41 -15.35 -7.51
CA GLY A 151 -0.49 -16.63 -8.24
C GLY A 151 -0.99 -17.77 -7.35
N ASP A 152 -0.56 -19.00 -7.56
CA ASP A 152 -1.09 -20.15 -6.82
C ASP A 152 -0.64 -20.22 -5.36
N PHE A 153 -1.58 -20.40 -4.43
CA PHE A 153 -1.30 -20.58 -3.01
C PHE A 153 -0.94 -22.03 -2.66
N THR A 154 0.23 -22.21 -2.06
CA THR A 154 0.55 -23.40 -1.24
C THR A 154 1.27 -22.95 0.02
N ALA A 155 1.07 -23.67 1.14
CA ALA A 155 1.72 -23.31 2.41
C ALA A 155 3.25 -23.37 2.32
N GLU A 156 3.78 -24.29 1.53
CA GLU A 156 5.21 -24.42 1.25
C GLU A 156 5.73 -23.17 0.53
N ARG A 157 5.10 -22.80 -0.60
CA ARG A 157 5.48 -21.60 -1.37
C ARG A 157 5.33 -20.33 -0.55
N PHE A 158 4.26 -20.22 0.24
CA PHE A 158 4.03 -19.09 1.12
C PHE A 158 5.17 -18.93 2.13
N GLY A 159 5.64 -20.03 2.74
CA GLY A 159 6.78 -20.02 3.66
C GLY A 159 8.13 -19.77 2.98
N GLU A 160 8.33 -20.28 1.77
CA GLU A 160 9.55 -20.05 0.99
C GLU A 160 9.69 -18.60 0.53
N GLU A 161 8.63 -18.00 -0.01
CA GLU A 161 8.64 -16.60 -0.44
C GLU A 161 8.86 -15.65 0.73
N HIS A 162 8.25 -15.92 1.89
CA HIS A 162 8.53 -15.16 3.11
C HIS A 162 10.02 -15.16 3.46
N LYS A 163 10.68 -16.33 3.44
CA LYS A 163 12.12 -16.43 3.71
C LYS A 163 12.95 -15.69 2.67
N GLN A 164 12.54 -15.75 1.40
CA GLN A 164 13.25 -15.07 0.31
C GLN A 164 13.22 -13.56 0.44
N VAL A 165 12.11 -12.98 0.92
CA VAL A 165 12.01 -11.53 1.17
C VAL A 165 12.75 -11.17 2.46
N ALA A 166 12.53 -11.94 3.54
CA ALA A 166 13.12 -11.67 4.85
C ALA A 166 14.65 -11.71 4.87
N GLN A 167 15.30 -12.51 4.02
CA GLN A 167 16.77 -12.60 3.99
C GLN A 167 17.47 -11.29 3.59
N TYR A 168 16.76 -10.38 2.91
CA TYR A 168 17.31 -9.09 2.46
C TYR A 168 16.92 -7.93 3.37
N ILE A 169 16.17 -8.19 4.44
CA ILE A 169 15.63 -7.17 5.33
C ILE A 169 16.32 -7.31 6.69
N SER A 170 16.63 -6.17 7.33
CA SER A 170 17.23 -6.18 8.66
C SER A 170 16.33 -6.89 9.67
N GLU A 171 16.91 -7.60 10.64
CA GLU A 171 16.15 -8.21 11.76
C GLU A 171 15.34 -7.19 12.58
N ASN A 172 15.69 -5.90 12.48
CA ASN A 172 14.99 -4.81 13.16
C ASN A 172 13.81 -4.24 12.35
N ALA A 173 13.63 -4.66 11.10
CA ALA A 173 12.56 -4.18 10.23
C ALA A 173 11.34 -5.11 10.28
N THR A 174 10.16 -4.52 10.10
CA THR A 174 8.88 -5.26 10.18
C THR A 174 8.42 -5.69 8.80
N ILE A 175 7.97 -6.94 8.66
CA ILE A 175 7.42 -7.48 7.41
C ILE A 175 5.95 -7.83 7.60
N PHE A 176 5.07 -7.11 6.92
CA PHE A 176 3.65 -7.44 6.78
C PHE A 176 3.47 -8.31 5.54
N TYR A 177 3.26 -9.61 5.74
CA TYR A 177 3.26 -10.58 4.66
C TYR A 177 1.88 -11.24 4.52
N SER A 178 1.35 -11.22 3.29
CA SER A 178 0.08 -11.85 2.96
C SER A 178 0.05 -12.33 1.50
N TYR A 179 -1.14 -12.66 1.00
CA TYR A 179 -1.34 -13.25 -0.31
C TYR A 179 -2.56 -12.65 -1.02
N LEU A 180 -2.47 -12.56 -2.35
CA LEU A 180 -3.52 -12.10 -3.25
C LEU A 180 -3.45 -12.89 -4.57
N ALA A 181 -4.39 -13.80 -4.83
CA ALA A 181 -4.31 -14.70 -5.98
C ALA A 181 -4.24 -13.96 -7.32
N GLY A 182 -5.14 -12.98 -7.50
CA GLY A 182 -5.36 -12.25 -8.74
C GLY A 182 -4.56 -10.96 -8.89
N GLY A 183 -3.48 -10.79 -8.11
CA GLY A 183 -2.69 -9.56 -8.13
C GLY A 183 -2.00 -9.28 -9.46
N LEU A 184 -1.86 -8.00 -9.79
CA LEU A 184 -1.15 -7.52 -10.97
C LEU A 184 0.37 -7.52 -10.74
N GLY A 185 1.12 -8.12 -11.67
CA GLY A 185 2.57 -8.30 -11.54
C GLY A 185 2.95 -9.57 -10.75
N ASP A 186 4.24 -9.78 -10.53
CA ASP A 186 4.77 -11.00 -9.90
C ASP A 186 4.52 -11.02 -8.38
N CYS A 187 4.44 -9.83 -7.79
CA CYS A 187 4.16 -9.60 -6.38
C CYS A 187 3.59 -8.19 -6.19
N THR A 188 3.17 -7.88 -4.97
CA THR A 188 2.97 -6.49 -4.52
C THR A 188 3.93 -6.25 -3.38
N ALA A 189 4.75 -5.21 -3.46
CA ALA A 189 5.56 -4.79 -2.33
C ALA A 189 5.51 -3.27 -2.17
N LEU A 190 5.33 -2.84 -0.92
CA LEU A 190 5.47 -1.46 -0.48
C LEU A 190 6.56 -1.43 0.58
N VAL A 191 7.66 -0.73 0.29
CA VAL A 191 8.82 -0.66 1.16
C VAL A 191 8.87 0.73 1.78
N ALA A 192 8.83 0.80 3.10
CA ALA A 192 9.09 2.02 3.86
C ALA A 192 10.59 2.14 4.11
N VAL A 193 11.19 3.21 3.58
CA VAL A 193 12.59 3.55 3.81
C VAL A 193 12.70 4.86 4.57
N ARG A 194 13.55 4.89 5.60
CA ARG A 194 13.76 6.11 6.39
C ARG A 194 14.56 7.13 5.59
N ARG A 195 14.05 8.36 5.51
CA ARG A 195 14.73 9.48 4.85
C ARG A 195 15.91 10.02 5.66
#